data_AF-A0A349Z3S1-F1
#
_entry.id   AF-A0A349Z3S1-F1
#
_cell.length_a   1.000
_cell.length_b   1.000
_cell.length_c   1.000
_cell.angle_alpha   90.00
_cell.angle_beta   90.00
_cell.angle_gamma   90.00
#
_symmetry.space_group_name_H-M   'P 1'
#
loop_
_entity.id
_entity.type
_entity.pdbx_description
1 polymer ?
#
loop_
_entity_poly.entity_id
_entity_poly.type
_entity_poly.pdbx_seq_one_letter_code
_entity_poly.pdbx_strand_id
1 'polypeptide(L)' 'MKTVILTVLLLISASVVATEDSYEFDTPQQRQLFLSLTEELRCPMCQNQNIADSDAMIAHDM' A
#
# COMPACT_ATOMS: atom_id res chain seq x y z
N MET A 1 -7.94 -35.03 -9.08
CA MET A 1 -7.97 -34.45 -7.71
C MET A 1 -7.07 -33.22 -7.59
N LYS A 2 -5.77 -33.30 -7.93
CA LYS A 2 -4.85 -32.14 -7.92
C LYS A 2 -5.34 -30.93 -8.72
N THR A 3 -5.90 -31.14 -9.91
CA THR A 3 -6.42 -30.05 -10.77
C THR A 3 -7.60 -29.33 -10.15
N VAL A 4 -8.52 -30.06 -9.51
CA VAL A 4 -9.69 -29.50 -8.79
C VAL A 4 -9.23 -28.69 -7.57
N ILE A 5 -8.26 -29.19 -6.82
CA ILE A 5 -7.69 -28.46 -5.68
C ILE A 5 -7.03 -27.14 -6.15
N LEU A 6 -6.30 -27.18 -7.27
CA LEU A 6 -5.66 -25.99 -7.83
C LEU A 6 -6.69 -24.94 -8.29
N THR A 7 -7.80 -25.38 -8.89
CA THR A 7 -8.87 -24.46 -9.35
C THR A 7 -9.61 -23.84 -8.18
N VAL A 8 -9.89 -24.60 -7.12
CA VAL A 8 -10.52 -24.10 -5.90
C VAL A 8 -9.62 -23.07 -5.19
N LEU A 9 -8.31 -23.33 -5.11
CA LEU A 9 -7.38 -22.40 -4.46
C LEU A 9 -7.30 -21.04 -5.20
N LEU A 10 -7.36 -21.07 -6.54
CA LEU A 10 -7.35 -19.86 -7.38
C LEU A 10 -8.62 -19.02 -7.21
N LEU A 11 -9.78 -19.66 -7.01
CA LEU A 11 -11.05 -18.98 -6.78
C LEU A 11 -11.08 -18.23 -5.43
N ILE A 12 -10.33 -18.70 -4.43
CA ILE A 12 -10.28 -18.10 -3.09
C ILE A 12 -9.36 -16.85 -3.06
N SER A 13 -8.33 -16.78 -3.91
CA SER A 13 -7.38 -15.65 -3.94
C SER A 13 -7.95 -14.33 -4.48
N ALA A 14 -9.19 -14.30 -4.99
CA ALA A 14 -9.76 -13.12 -5.66
C ALA A 14 -10.34 -12.05 -4.71
N SER A 15 -10.38 -12.27 -3.39
CA SER A 15 -11.03 -11.38 -2.42
C SER A 15 -10.05 -10.55 -1.59
N VAL A 16 -9.27 -9.68 -2.24
CA VAL A 16 -8.48 -8.66 -1.53
C VAL A 16 -9.08 -7.29 -1.81
N VAL A 17 -9.47 -6.58 -0.75
CA VAL A 17 -9.92 -5.18 -0.82
C VAL A 17 -8.85 -4.35 -0.13
N ALA A 18 -8.14 -3.51 -0.90
CA ALA A 18 -7.25 -2.51 -0.34
C ALA A 18 -8.08 -1.31 0.11
N THR A 19 -7.98 -0.96 1.38
CA THR A 19 -8.55 0.27 1.92
C THR A 19 -7.40 1.25 2.09
N GLU A 20 -7.26 2.17 1.14
CA GLU A 20 -6.27 3.26 1.22
C GLU A 20 -6.93 4.49 1.82
N ASP A 21 -6.26 5.12 2.79
CA ASP A 21 -6.72 6.38 3.37
C ASP A 21 -6.56 7.51 2.35
N SER A 22 -7.67 8.16 1.99
CA SER A 22 -7.64 9.29 1.07
C SER A 22 -7.33 10.58 1.83
N TYR A 23 -6.14 11.14 1.62
CA TYR A 23 -5.78 12.46 2.13
C TYR A 23 -6.48 13.58 1.33
N GLU A 24 -7.11 14.51 2.03
CA GLU A 24 -7.62 15.76 1.45
C GLU A 24 -6.50 16.81 1.41
N PHE A 25 -6.32 17.44 0.26
CA PHE A 25 -5.32 18.48 0.05
C PHE A 25 -5.99 19.76 -0.43
N ASP A 26 -5.57 20.91 0.12
CA ASP A 26 -6.10 22.22 -0.26
C ASP A 26 -5.71 22.62 -1.69
N THR A 27 -4.56 22.12 -2.18
CA THR A 27 -4.03 22.44 -3.50
C THR A 27 -3.42 21.21 -4.19
N PRO A 28 -3.44 21.15 -5.54
CA PRO A 28 -2.80 20.06 -6.27
C PRO A 28 -1.27 20.04 -6.08
N GLN A 29 -0.64 21.18 -5.80
CA GLN A 29 0.79 21.28 -5.52
C GLN A 29 1.14 20.57 -4.21
N GLN A 30 0.31 20.70 -3.17
CA GLN A 30 0.51 20.02 -1.90
C GLN A 30 0.39 18.49 -2.06
N ARG A 31 -0.57 18.03 -2.86
CA ARG A 31 -0.67 16.60 -3.21
C ARG A 31 0.58 16.10 -3.92
N GLN A 32 1.09 16.84 -4.89
CA GLN A 32 2.29 16.45 -5.63
C GLN A 32 3.53 16.40 -4.73
N LEU A 33 3.65 17.37 -3.82
CA LEU A 33 4.73 17.39 -2.84
C LEU A 33 4.64 16.20 -1.89
N PHE A 34 3.44 15.91 -1.36
CA PHE A 34 3.20 14.75 -0.51
C PHE A 34 3.65 13.45 -1.19
N LEU A 35 3.21 13.21 -2.42
CA LEU A 35 3.59 12.03 -3.20
C LEU A 35 5.11 11.93 -3.38
N SER A 36 5.78 13.02 -3.77
CA SER A 36 7.25 13.06 -3.92
C SER A 36 7.96 12.71 -2.63
N LEU A 37 7.51 13.27 -1.50
CA LEU A 37 8.13 13.02 -0.20
C LEU A 37 7.94 11.57 0.25
N THR A 38 6.75 11.00 0.06
CA THR A 38 6.46 9.62 0.47
C THR A 38 7.22 8.59 -0.36
N GLU A 39 7.58 8.91 -1.60
CA GLU A 39 8.42 8.06 -2.46
C GLU A 39 9.92 8.12 -2.08
N GLU A 40 10.39 9.29 -1.62
CA GLU A 40 11.80 9.51 -1.26
C GLU A 40 12.14 9.02 0.15
N LEU A 41 11.24 9.24 1.11
CA LEU A 41 11.47 8.90 2.51
C LEU A 41 11.34 7.40 2.74
N ARG A 42 12.31 6.84 3.47
CA ARG A 42 12.34 5.42 3.83
C ARG A 42 11.64 5.16 5.16
N CYS A 43 10.91 4.05 5.27
CA CYS A 43 10.39 3.58 6.55
C CYS A 43 11.52 2.86 7.34
N PRO A 44 12.01 3.42 8.47
CA PRO A 44 13.14 2.84 9.22
C PRO A 44 12.79 1.53 9.95
N MET A 45 11.50 1.27 10.16
CA MET A 45 11.00 0.07 10.85
C MET A 45 10.55 -1.03 9.88
N CYS A 46 10.67 -0.79 8.57
CA CYS A 46 10.17 -1.66 7.52
C CYS A 46 11.30 -2.27 6.71
N GLN A 47 10.96 -3.29 5.90
CA GLN A 47 11.91 -4.03 5.07
C GLN A 47 12.37 -3.21 3.84
N ASN A 48 13.17 -2.15 4.07
CA ASN A 48 13.75 -1.28 3.03
C ASN A 48 12.71 -0.75 2.02
N GLN A 49 11.53 -0.39 2.51
CA GLN A 49 10.46 0.24 1.73
C GLN A 49 10.51 1.77 1.90
N ASN A 50 9.97 2.50 0.93
CA ASN A 50 9.62 3.91 1.14
C ASN A 50 8.30 3.99 1.97
N ILE A 51 7.89 5.19 2.36
CA ILE A 51 6.65 5.41 3.11
C ILE A 51 5.43 5.11 2.23
N ALA A 52 5.49 5.42 0.92
CA ALA A 52 4.40 5.18 -0.03
C ALA A 52 4.05 3.69 -0.21
N ASP A 53 5.03 2.79 -0.12
CA ASP A 53 4.91 1.35 -0.43
C ASP A 53 4.88 0.46 0.83
N SER A 54 4.76 1.06 2.02
CA SER A 54 4.92 0.35 3.29
C SER A 54 3.59 0.21 4.04
N ASP A 55 3.10 -1.02 4.16
CA ASP A 55 1.88 -1.35 4.95
C ASP A 55 2.05 -1.28 6.49
N ALA A 56 3.18 -0.74 6.96
CA ALA A 56 3.41 -0.62 8.40
C ALA A 56 2.57 0.52 8.97
N MET A 57 1.92 0.28 10.12
CA MET A 57 1.13 1.30 10.82
C MET A 57 1.91 2.62 11.05
N ILE A 58 3.23 2.54 11.28
CA ILE A 58 4.10 3.70 11.47
C ILE A 58 4.29 4.55 10.21
N ALA A 59 4.11 3.99 9.02
CA ALA A 59 4.18 4.73 7.75
C ALA A 59 2.95 5.65 7.58
N HIS A 60 1.79 5.26 8.14
CA HIS A 60 0.56 6.06 8.09
C HIS A 60 0.50 7.19 9.13
N ASP A 61 1.37 7.16 10.16
CA ASP A 61 1.45 8.18 11.22
C ASP A 61 2.33 9.39 10.83
N MET A 62 3.11 9.28 9.76
CA MET A 62 4.05 10.29 9.27
C MET A 62 3.38 11.28 8.32
#